data_AF-C9N0S0-F1
#
_entry.id   AF-C9N0S0-F1
#
_cell.length_a   1.000
_cell.length_b   1.000
_cell.length_c   1.000
_cell.angle_alpha   90.00
_cell.angle_beta   90.00
_cell.angle_gamma   90.00
#
_symmetry.space_group_name_H-M   'P 1'
#
loop_
_entity.id
_entity.type
_entity.pdbx_description
1 polymer ?
#
loop_
_entity_poly.entity_id
_entity_poly.type
_entity_poly.pdbx_seq_one_letter_code
_entity_poly.pdbx_strand_id
1 'polypeptide(L)'
;MKNKRDCAGIILFGTAGMYLVQYTYFKTIELSNVSFATILQFTAPFFIFIYESIKNKKVPAVSTVILLFMTILGVVFIATKGNFSNLSVSLEALLLGVISAIMIAFYSTYPKKLLKKYGSITVVGWGMIIGSIISNVIHPIWKIEGNVNAKSMIQVIIVVILGTSIAYLIYIASLNYISSSLAGILTAFEPVLAAILSVAIFGLKFSFIEIVGFVLVFVSIFILEKRL
;
A
#
# COMPACT_ATOMS: atom_id res chain seq x y z
N MET A 1 2.31 -27.61 -0.81
CA MET A 1 1.86 -27.67 0.61
C MET A 1 1.14 -28.98 0.87
N LYS A 2 1.30 -29.58 2.06
CA LYS A 2 0.70 -30.90 2.38
C LYS A 2 -0.72 -30.84 2.97
N ASN A 3 -1.25 -29.66 3.32
CA ASN A 3 -2.56 -29.51 3.97
C ASN A 3 -3.50 -28.62 3.14
N LYS A 4 -4.75 -29.07 2.91
CA LYS A 4 -5.79 -28.31 2.17
C LYS A 4 -6.06 -26.93 2.77
N ARG A 5 -5.95 -26.79 4.10
CA ARG A 5 -6.09 -25.48 4.78
C ARG A 5 -4.97 -24.50 4.44
N ASP A 6 -3.75 -25.00 4.27
CA ASP A 6 -2.61 -24.15 3.91
C ASP A 6 -2.69 -23.71 2.44
N CYS A 7 -3.16 -24.59 1.55
CA CYS A 7 -3.42 -24.23 0.15
C CYS A 7 -4.50 -23.14 0.04
N ALA A 8 -5.64 -23.33 0.72
CA ALA A 8 -6.69 -22.31 0.76
C ALA A 8 -6.17 -20.99 1.35
N GLY A 9 -5.33 -21.07 2.38
CA GLY A 9 -4.72 -19.90 2.98
C GLY A 9 -3.83 -19.12 2.01
N ILE A 10 -3.05 -19.82 1.19
CA ILE A 10 -2.17 -19.19 0.20
C ILE A 10 -2.93 -18.65 -0.99
N ILE A 11 -4.02 -19.31 -1.40
CA ILE A 11 -4.94 -18.76 -2.41
C ILE A 11 -5.52 -17.43 -1.90
N LEU A 12 -6.02 -17.40 -0.66
CA LEU A 12 -6.55 -16.17 -0.08
C LEU A 12 -5.48 -15.07 0.06
N PHE A 13 -4.24 -15.45 0.41
CA PHE A 13 -3.13 -14.51 0.45
C PHE A 13 -2.76 -13.99 -0.94
N GLY A 14 -2.76 -14.83 -1.98
CA GLY A 14 -2.52 -14.41 -3.36
C GLY A 14 -3.63 -13.51 -3.91
N THR A 15 -4.89 -13.82 -3.60
CA THR A 15 -6.04 -13.00 -4.04
C THR A 15 -6.07 -11.65 -3.33
N ALA A 16 -6.15 -11.65 -2.00
CA ALA A 16 -6.41 -10.45 -1.21
C ALA A 16 -5.12 -9.72 -0.81
N GLY A 17 -4.07 -10.47 -0.47
CA GLY A 17 -2.80 -9.89 -0.03
C GLY A 17 -1.88 -9.46 -1.16
N MET A 18 -1.92 -10.11 -2.33
CA MET A 18 -1.06 -9.75 -3.46
C MET A 18 -1.82 -8.99 -4.55
N TYR A 19 -2.81 -9.64 -5.18
CA TYR A 19 -3.51 -9.05 -6.31
C TYR A 19 -4.32 -7.80 -5.92
N LEU A 20 -5.21 -7.89 -4.93
CA LEU A 20 -6.05 -6.75 -4.55
C LEU A 20 -5.23 -5.56 -4.04
N VAL A 21 -4.14 -5.79 -3.30
CA VAL A 21 -3.24 -4.69 -2.87
C VAL A 21 -2.71 -3.92 -4.07
N GLN A 22 -2.12 -4.62 -5.03
CA GLN A 22 -1.51 -4.00 -6.21
C GLN A 22 -2.56 -3.36 -7.11
N TYR A 23 -3.64 -4.08 -7.40
CA TYR A 23 -4.71 -3.59 -8.27
C TYR A 23 -5.33 -2.30 -7.72
N THR A 24 -5.73 -2.30 -6.45
CA THR A 24 -6.34 -1.12 -5.82
C THR A 24 -5.37 0.05 -5.75
N TYR A 25 -4.09 -0.20 -5.47
CA TYR A 25 -3.06 0.84 -5.45
C TYR A 25 -2.87 1.48 -6.83
N PHE A 26 -2.64 0.69 -7.88
CA PHE A 26 -2.48 1.21 -9.24
C PHE A 26 -3.75 1.89 -9.75
N LYS A 27 -4.93 1.37 -9.41
CA LYS A 27 -6.20 2.00 -9.78
C LYS A 27 -6.41 3.33 -9.06
N THR A 28 -6.00 3.45 -7.80
CA THR A 28 -5.97 4.74 -7.10
C THR A 28 -5.01 5.71 -7.78
N ILE A 29 -3.81 5.28 -8.20
CA ILE A 29 -2.87 6.14 -8.94
C ILE A 29 -3.52 6.65 -10.24
N GLU A 30 -4.14 5.75 -11.01
CA GLU A 30 -4.81 6.06 -12.28
C GLU A 30 -5.91 7.12 -12.09
N LEU A 31 -6.74 6.96 -11.06
CA LEU A 31 -7.86 7.87 -10.77
C LEU A 31 -7.45 9.14 -10.01
N SER A 32 -6.20 9.22 -9.53
CA SER A 32 -5.71 10.35 -8.74
C SER A 32 -4.25 10.71 -9.06
N ASN A 33 -3.30 10.33 -8.21
CA ASN A 33 -1.86 10.47 -8.42
C ASN A 33 -1.07 9.58 -7.44
N VAL A 34 0.24 9.45 -7.68
CA VAL A 34 1.16 8.62 -6.90
C VAL A 34 1.27 9.07 -5.44
N SER A 35 1.33 10.38 -5.18
CA SER A 35 1.43 10.90 -3.80
C SER A 35 0.18 10.60 -2.98
N PHE A 36 -1.00 10.72 -3.58
CA PHE A 36 -2.28 10.41 -2.93
C PHE A 36 -2.42 8.90 -2.66
N ALA A 37 -2.04 8.06 -3.60
CA ALA A 37 -2.10 6.61 -3.42
C ALA A 37 -1.15 6.13 -2.31
N THR A 38 0.10 6.61 -2.32
CA THR A 38 1.11 6.25 -1.32
C THR A 38 0.73 6.69 0.09
N ILE A 39 0.23 7.92 0.27
CA ILE A 39 -0.16 8.39 1.61
C ILE A 39 -1.39 7.64 2.15
N LEU A 40 -2.36 7.28 1.29
CA LEU A 40 -3.47 6.43 1.70
C LEU A 40 -2.99 5.04 2.10
N GLN A 41 -2.11 4.43 1.32
CA GLN A 41 -1.54 3.13 1.66
C GLN A 41 -0.72 3.19 2.95
N PHE A 42 -0.04 4.31 3.21
CA PHE A 42 0.70 4.52 4.45
C PHE A 42 -0.21 4.52 5.69
N THR A 43 -1.53 4.71 5.55
CA THR A 43 -2.49 4.57 6.67
C THR A 43 -2.71 3.12 7.13
N ALA A 44 -2.13 2.13 6.44
CA ALA A 44 -2.19 0.72 6.78
C ALA A 44 -1.95 0.34 8.26
N PRO A 45 -0.98 0.95 8.98
CA PRO A 45 -0.72 0.63 10.39
C PRO A 45 -1.94 0.84 11.28
N PHE A 46 -2.86 1.75 10.93
CA PHE A 46 -4.13 1.90 11.67
C PHE A 46 -5.03 0.68 11.53
N PHE A 47 -5.14 0.12 10.32
CA PHE A 47 -5.93 -1.10 10.09
C PHE A 47 -5.29 -2.31 10.77
N ILE A 48 -3.95 -2.39 10.78
CA ILE A 48 -3.20 -3.41 11.54
C ILE A 48 -3.50 -3.27 13.03
N PHE A 49 -3.44 -2.05 13.57
CA PHE A 49 -3.71 -1.77 14.98
C PHE A 49 -5.15 -2.12 15.38
N ILE A 50 -6.14 -1.74 14.57
CA ILE A 50 -7.55 -2.09 14.80
C ILE A 50 -7.72 -3.61 14.81
N TYR A 51 -7.14 -4.31 13.83
CA TYR A 51 -7.18 -5.76 13.76
C TYR A 51 -6.58 -6.43 15.01
N GLU A 52 -5.38 -6.02 15.43
CA GLU A 52 -4.73 -6.57 16.63
C GLU A 52 -5.48 -6.20 17.92
N SER A 53 -6.09 -5.02 18.00
CA SER A 53 -6.90 -4.61 19.16
C SER A 53 -8.15 -5.48 19.31
N ILE A 54 -8.87 -5.72 18.22
CA ILE A 54 -10.05 -6.61 18.19
C ILE A 54 -9.64 -8.04 18.55
N LYS A 55 -8.59 -8.55 17.90
CA LYS A 55 -8.09 -9.93 18.10
C LYS A 55 -7.63 -10.19 19.52
N ASN A 56 -6.95 -9.22 20.14
CA ASN A 56 -6.44 -9.35 21.50
C ASN A 56 -7.43 -8.84 22.56
N LYS A 57 -8.62 -8.39 22.16
CA LYS A 57 -9.66 -7.80 23.03
C LYS A 57 -9.12 -6.67 23.93
N LYS A 58 -8.18 -5.87 23.39
CA LYS A 58 -7.57 -4.74 24.10
C LYS A 58 -8.23 -3.44 23.66
N VAL A 59 -8.59 -2.60 24.63
CA VAL A 59 -9.13 -1.27 24.35
C VAL A 59 -7.99 -0.36 23.89
N PRO A 60 -8.14 0.39 22.77
CA PRO A 60 -7.14 1.35 22.34
C PRO A 60 -6.89 2.41 23.41
N ALA A 61 -5.63 2.83 23.57
CA ALA A 61 -5.34 4.03 24.35
C ALA A 61 -6.02 5.26 23.70
N VAL A 62 -6.50 6.20 24.51
CA VAL A 62 -7.13 7.45 24.04
C VAL A 62 -6.24 8.19 23.04
N SER A 63 -4.93 8.17 23.27
CA SER A 63 -3.96 8.77 22.37
C SER A 63 -3.92 8.11 20.98
N THR A 64 -4.19 6.81 20.87
CA THR A 64 -4.30 6.14 19.55
C THR A 64 -5.58 6.57 18.82
N VAL A 65 -6.67 6.79 19.55
CA VAL A 65 -7.91 7.31 18.97
C VAL A 65 -7.69 8.73 18.42
N ILE A 66 -6.94 9.57 19.13
CA ILE A 66 -6.56 10.91 18.65
C ILE A 66 -5.75 10.81 17.34
N LEU A 67 -4.76 9.92 17.26
CA LEU A 67 -3.96 9.73 16.04
C LEU A 67 -4.81 9.26 14.85
N LEU A 68 -5.84 8.43 15.11
CA LEU A 68 -6.79 8.00 14.09
C LEU A 68 -7.60 9.19 13.56
N PHE A 69 -8.13 10.03 14.46
CA PHE A 69 -8.83 11.26 14.07
C PHE A 69 -7.94 12.22 13.27
N MET A 70 -6.68 12.42 13.70
CA MET A 70 -5.72 13.24 12.96
C MET A 70 -5.45 12.70 11.55
N THR A 71 -5.36 11.38 11.41
CA THR A 71 -5.16 10.72 10.11
C THR A 71 -6.38 10.88 9.20
N ILE A 72 -7.59 10.66 9.72
CA ILE A 72 -8.82 10.86 8.96
C ILE A 72 -8.92 12.32 8.49
N LEU A 73 -8.64 13.28 9.39
CA LEU A 73 -8.67 14.70 9.07
C LEU A 73 -7.62 15.05 8.00
N GLY A 74 -6.42 14.49 8.10
CA GLY A 74 -5.38 14.66 7.10
C GLY A 74 -5.78 14.08 5.73
N VAL A 75 -6.36 12.88 5.68
CA VAL A 75 -6.88 12.29 4.44
C VAL A 75 -7.98 13.16 3.81
N VAL A 76 -8.90 13.69 4.62
CA VAL A 76 -9.95 14.61 4.14
C VAL A 76 -9.35 15.88 3.55
N PHE A 77 -8.30 16.45 4.17
CA PHE A 77 -7.62 17.64 3.64
C PHE A 77 -6.97 17.38 2.29
N ILE A 78 -6.32 16.22 2.13
CA ILE A 78 -5.70 15.86 0.85
C ILE A 78 -6.78 15.59 -0.21
N ALA A 79 -7.86 14.89 0.14
CA ALA A 79 -8.93 14.54 -0.82
C ALA A 79 -9.76 15.75 -1.28
N THR A 80 -9.96 16.75 -0.40
CA THR A 80 -10.73 17.97 -0.72
C THR A 80 -9.87 19.09 -1.26
N LYS A 81 -8.55 19.05 -1.06
CA LYS A 81 -7.59 20.14 -1.35
C LYS A 81 -7.98 21.49 -0.74
N GLY A 82 -8.84 21.49 0.27
CA GLY A 82 -9.39 22.68 0.92
C GLY A 82 -10.75 23.16 0.41
N ASN A 83 -11.30 22.52 -0.63
CA ASN A 83 -12.67 22.78 -1.06
C ASN A 83 -13.59 21.66 -0.56
N PHE A 84 -14.26 21.90 0.57
CA PHE A 84 -15.16 20.91 1.18
C PHE A 84 -16.49 20.73 0.42
N SER A 85 -16.77 21.58 -0.56
CA SER A 85 -17.99 21.50 -1.36
C SER A 85 -17.87 20.51 -2.51
N ASN A 86 -16.64 20.20 -2.98
CA ASN A 86 -16.36 19.22 -4.03
C ASN A 86 -15.07 18.46 -3.73
N LEU A 87 -15.15 17.13 -3.73
CA LEU A 87 -13.95 16.29 -3.68
C LEU A 87 -13.11 16.53 -4.94
N SER A 88 -11.85 16.92 -4.74
CA SER A 88 -10.90 17.15 -5.83
C SER A 88 -10.40 15.84 -6.45
N VAL A 89 -10.59 14.74 -5.74
CA VAL A 89 -10.25 13.38 -6.14
C VAL A 89 -11.55 12.60 -6.25
N SER A 90 -11.67 11.68 -7.23
CA SER A 90 -12.88 10.87 -7.35
C SER A 90 -13.13 10.07 -6.06
N LEU A 91 -14.40 9.95 -5.66
CA LEU A 91 -14.78 9.13 -4.50
C LEU A 91 -14.28 7.68 -4.67
N GLU A 92 -14.28 7.20 -5.91
CA GLU A 92 -13.73 5.89 -6.28
C GLU A 92 -12.25 5.75 -5.92
N ALA A 93 -11.41 6.74 -6.23
CA ALA A 93 -9.98 6.68 -5.90
C ALA A 93 -9.74 6.65 -4.39
N LEU A 94 -10.51 7.42 -3.62
CA LEU A 94 -10.45 7.42 -2.16
C LEU A 94 -10.83 6.05 -1.59
N LEU A 95 -11.94 5.48 -2.04
CA LEU A 95 -12.40 4.17 -1.59
C LEU A 95 -11.40 3.08 -1.94
N LEU A 96 -10.89 3.05 -3.18
CA LEU A 96 -9.88 2.09 -3.60
C LEU A 96 -8.57 2.25 -2.83
N GLY A 97 -8.16 3.48 -2.50
CA GLY A 97 -6.94 3.72 -1.74
C GLY A 97 -7.05 3.25 -0.30
N VAL A 98 -8.21 3.46 0.33
CA VAL A 98 -8.52 2.90 1.65
C VAL A 98 -8.58 1.36 1.60
N ILE A 99 -9.21 0.79 0.57
CA ILE A 99 -9.20 -0.68 0.37
C ILE A 99 -7.76 -1.17 0.24
N SER A 100 -6.89 -0.46 -0.49
CA SER A 100 -5.47 -0.81 -0.60
C SER A 100 -4.78 -0.84 0.76
N ALA A 101 -5.03 0.17 1.61
CA ALA A 101 -4.51 0.23 2.98
C ALA A 101 -5.02 -0.91 3.89
N ILE A 102 -6.27 -1.36 3.71
CA ILE A 102 -6.83 -2.52 4.41
C ILE A 102 -6.18 -3.81 3.88
N MET A 103 -6.04 -3.94 2.57
CA MET A 103 -5.46 -5.13 1.94
C MET A 103 -3.97 -5.29 2.31
N ILE A 104 -3.21 -4.20 2.43
CA ILE A 104 -1.81 -4.26 2.88
C ILE A 104 -1.71 -4.61 4.39
N ALA A 105 -2.68 -4.20 5.20
CA ALA A 105 -2.80 -4.67 6.58
C ALA A 105 -3.09 -6.18 6.63
N PHE A 106 -3.97 -6.68 5.77
CA PHE A 106 -4.22 -8.11 5.60
C PHE A 106 -2.94 -8.85 5.13
N TYR A 107 -2.28 -8.34 4.09
CA TYR A 107 -1.00 -8.86 3.57
C TYR A 107 0.06 -8.99 4.66
N SER A 108 0.13 -8.03 5.58
CA SER A 108 1.14 -8.01 6.65
C SER A 108 0.79 -8.92 7.83
N THR A 109 -0.50 -9.08 8.15
CA THR A 109 -0.95 -9.78 9.38
C THR A 109 -1.36 -11.23 9.15
N TYR A 110 -2.00 -11.52 8.02
CA TYR A 110 -2.57 -12.82 7.71
C TYR A 110 -1.53 -13.94 7.51
N PRO A 111 -0.47 -13.77 6.68
CA PRO A 111 0.40 -14.87 6.32
C PRO A 111 1.37 -15.26 7.45
N LYS A 112 1.38 -14.60 8.62
CA LYS A 112 2.31 -14.84 9.74
C LYS A 112 2.49 -16.35 10.06
N LYS A 113 1.42 -17.14 10.09
CA LYS A 113 1.48 -18.59 10.34
C LYS A 113 2.07 -19.38 9.17
N LEU A 114 1.72 -19.00 7.94
CA LEU A 114 2.22 -19.62 6.71
C LEU A 114 3.71 -19.35 6.54
N LEU A 115 4.14 -18.10 6.78
CA LEU A 115 5.53 -17.66 6.73
C LEU A 115 6.38 -18.44 7.74
N LYS A 116 5.89 -18.64 8.97
CA LYS A 116 6.60 -19.41 10.00
C LYS A 116 6.76 -20.90 9.64
N LYS A 117 5.88 -21.44 8.80
CA LYS A 117 5.88 -22.86 8.42
C LYS A 117 6.64 -23.15 7.12
N TYR A 118 6.56 -22.28 6.12
CA TYR A 118 7.06 -22.51 4.77
C TYR A 118 8.15 -21.53 4.31
N GLY A 119 8.43 -20.49 5.11
CA GLY A 119 9.39 -19.42 4.77
C GLY A 119 8.79 -18.33 3.90
N SER A 120 9.43 -17.15 3.89
CA SER A 120 8.96 -15.97 3.16
C SER A 120 8.96 -16.16 1.65
N ILE A 121 10.08 -16.63 1.08
CA ILE A 121 10.23 -16.88 -0.35
C ILE A 121 9.12 -17.78 -0.89
N THR A 122 8.81 -18.88 -0.21
CA THR A 122 7.78 -19.82 -0.64
C THR A 122 6.40 -19.19 -0.62
N VAL A 123 6.01 -18.53 0.48
CA VAL A 123 4.66 -17.97 0.63
C VAL A 123 4.43 -16.79 -0.31
N VAL A 124 5.42 -15.90 -0.40
CA VAL A 124 5.39 -14.74 -1.30
C VAL A 124 5.40 -15.20 -2.75
N GLY A 125 6.30 -16.10 -3.14
CA GLY A 125 6.39 -16.61 -4.52
C GLY A 125 5.09 -17.27 -4.98
N TRP A 126 4.50 -18.16 -4.17
CA TRP A 126 3.20 -18.75 -4.49
C TRP A 126 2.08 -17.70 -4.50
N GLY A 127 2.11 -16.73 -3.58
CA GLY A 127 1.16 -15.61 -3.56
C GLY A 127 1.22 -14.78 -4.84
N MET A 128 2.42 -14.48 -5.34
CA MET A 128 2.63 -13.74 -6.59
C MET A 128 2.11 -14.54 -7.79
N ILE A 129 2.43 -15.83 -7.91
CA ILE A 129 1.93 -16.69 -8.99
C ILE A 129 0.40 -16.71 -9.01
N ILE A 130 -0.23 -16.93 -7.85
CA ILE A 130 -1.69 -16.99 -7.75
C ILE A 130 -2.29 -15.62 -8.07
N GLY A 131 -1.72 -14.54 -7.54
CA GLY A 131 -2.14 -13.17 -7.83
C GLY A 131 -2.05 -12.85 -9.32
N SER A 132 -0.98 -13.25 -10.01
CA SER A 132 -0.82 -13.09 -11.46
C SER A 132 -1.84 -13.90 -12.26
N ILE A 133 -2.16 -15.14 -11.84
CA ILE A 133 -3.19 -15.95 -12.51
C ILE A 133 -4.56 -15.26 -12.40
N ILE A 134 -4.92 -14.79 -11.20
CA ILE A 134 -6.20 -14.09 -10.98
C ILE A 134 -6.25 -12.80 -11.76
N SER A 135 -5.16 -12.02 -11.75
CA SER A 135 -5.05 -10.80 -12.54
C SER A 135 -5.28 -11.07 -14.02
N ASN A 136 -4.73 -12.16 -14.57
CA ASN A 136 -4.91 -12.52 -15.97
C ASN A 136 -6.34 -12.99 -16.27
N VAL A 137 -6.99 -13.69 -15.34
CA VAL A 137 -8.40 -14.11 -15.50
C VAL A 137 -9.35 -12.90 -15.54
N ILE A 138 -9.11 -11.89 -14.69
CA ILE A 138 -9.97 -10.69 -14.60
C ILE A 138 -9.62 -9.68 -15.70
N HIS A 139 -8.32 -9.43 -15.91
CA HIS A 139 -7.77 -8.51 -16.89
C HIS A 139 -6.77 -9.25 -17.79
N PRO A 140 -7.26 -9.93 -18.85
CA PRO A 140 -6.40 -10.73 -19.69
C PRO A 140 -5.35 -9.90 -20.41
N ILE A 141 -4.11 -10.40 -20.40
CA ILE A 141 -2.95 -9.71 -21.00
C ILE A 141 -3.11 -9.48 -22.51
N TRP A 142 -4.02 -10.19 -23.18
CA TRP A 142 -4.32 -10.04 -24.61
C TRP A 142 -5.46 -9.03 -24.89
N LYS A 143 -6.13 -8.52 -23.86
CA LYS A 143 -7.16 -7.47 -23.96
C LYS A 143 -6.67 -6.20 -23.27
N ILE A 144 -5.61 -5.62 -23.81
CA ILE A 144 -5.05 -4.37 -23.28
C ILE A 144 -5.88 -3.20 -23.78
N GLU A 145 -6.41 -2.41 -22.85
CA GLU A 145 -7.05 -1.13 -23.16
C GLU A 145 -5.96 -0.06 -23.36
N GLY A 146 -6.02 0.66 -24.48
CA GLY A 146 -5.09 1.74 -24.83
C GLY A 146 -4.09 1.42 -25.95
N ASN A 147 -3.30 2.41 -26.35
CA ASN A 147 -2.30 2.26 -27.40
C ASN A 147 -1.04 1.57 -26.85
N VAL A 148 -0.94 0.27 -27.09
CA VAL A 148 0.29 -0.49 -26.83
C VAL A 148 1.33 -0.11 -27.88
N ASN A 149 2.21 0.82 -27.53
CA ASN A 149 3.37 1.19 -28.33
C ASN A 149 4.68 0.77 -27.64
N ALA A 150 5.80 0.84 -28.36
CA ALA A 150 7.10 0.47 -27.82
C ALA A 150 7.47 1.25 -26.54
N LYS A 151 7.07 2.51 -26.44
CA LYS A 151 7.31 3.35 -25.27
C LYS A 151 6.56 2.86 -24.03
N SER A 152 5.27 2.56 -24.16
CA SER A 152 4.45 1.99 -23.09
C SER A 152 5.01 0.64 -22.62
N MET A 153 5.44 -0.21 -23.57
CA MET A 153 6.06 -1.50 -23.22
C MET A 153 7.36 -1.33 -22.43
N ILE A 154 8.22 -0.40 -22.85
CA ILE A 154 9.46 -0.08 -22.11
C ILE A 154 9.13 0.42 -20.70
N GLN A 155 8.12 1.28 -20.54
CA GLN A 155 7.69 1.77 -19.23
C GLN A 155 7.20 0.65 -18.32
N VAL A 156 6.40 -0.30 -18.83
CA VAL A 156 5.97 -1.47 -18.06
C VAL A 156 7.16 -2.33 -17.65
N ILE A 157 8.11 -2.59 -18.56
CA ILE A 157 9.32 -3.37 -18.26
C ILE A 157 10.14 -2.69 -17.15
N ILE A 158 10.28 -1.36 -17.19
CA ILE A 158 10.98 -0.60 -16.15
C ILE A 158 10.28 -0.78 -14.79
N VAL A 159 8.95 -0.66 -14.74
CA VAL A 159 8.19 -0.81 -13.48
C VAL A 159 8.31 -2.23 -12.93
N VAL A 160 8.21 -3.25 -13.78
CA VAL A 160 8.30 -4.66 -13.37
C VAL A 160 9.71 -5.02 -12.91
N ILE A 161 10.73 -4.74 -13.73
CA ILE A 161 12.11 -5.17 -13.46
C ILE A 161 12.78 -4.29 -12.42
N LEU A 162 12.81 -2.97 -12.64
CA LEU A 162 13.50 -2.04 -11.73
C LEU A 162 12.65 -1.71 -10.52
N GLY A 163 11.39 -1.30 -10.75
CA GLY A 163 10.49 -0.83 -9.69
C GLY A 163 10.02 -1.93 -8.73
N THR A 164 10.00 -3.19 -9.18
CA THR A 164 9.43 -4.30 -8.40
C THR A 164 10.45 -5.38 -8.10
N SER A 165 10.96 -6.10 -9.11
CA SER A 165 11.83 -7.27 -8.88
C SER A 165 13.18 -6.89 -8.25
N ILE A 166 13.91 -5.96 -8.86
CA ILE A 166 15.23 -5.53 -8.36
C ILE A 166 15.08 -4.80 -7.03
N ALA A 167 14.12 -3.87 -6.92
CA ALA A 167 13.84 -3.16 -5.67
C ALA A 167 13.54 -4.13 -4.51
N TYR A 168 12.74 -5.16 -4.75
CA TYR A 168 12.43 -6.18 -3.75
C TYR A 168 13.65 -7.03 -3.35
N LEU A 169 14.47 -7.43 -4.31
CA LEU A 169 15.70 -8.16 -4.03
C LEU A 169 16.69 -7.31 -3.21
N ILE A 170 16.83 -6.03 -3.56
CA ILE A 170 17.65 -5.08 -2.79
C ILE A 170 17.08 -4.90 -1.38
N TYR A 171 15.76 -4.78 -1.24
CA TYR A 171 15.11 -4.69 0.07
C TYR A 171 15.43 -5.92 0.93
N ILE A 172 15.23 -7.14 0.42
CA ILE A 172 15.59 -8.37 1.15
C ILE A 172 17.08 -8.40 1.47
N ALA A 173 17.95 -8.06 0.51
CA ALA A 173 19.39 -8.05 0.72
C ALA A 173 19.79 -7.04 1.82
N SER A 174 19.14 -5.88 1.87
CA SER A 174 19.38 -4.84 2.88
C SER A 174 19.10 -5.33 4.30
N LEU A 175 18.12 -6.23 4.49
CA LEU A 175 17.80 -6.78 5.82
C LEU A 175 18.93 -7.62 6.42
N ASN A 176 19.94 -8.00 5.63
CA ASN A 176 21.17 -8.63 6.15
C ASN A 176 22.18 -7.62 6.71
N TYR A 177 22.02 -6.33 6.38
CA TYR A 177 22.93 -5.25 6.76
C TYR A 177 22.31 -4.25 7.73
N ILE A 178 20.98 -4.10 7.71
CA ILE A 178 20.24 -3.17 8.58
C ILE A 178 19.14 -3.89 9.35
N SER A 179 18.77 -3.33 10.51
CA SER A 179 17.65 -3.85 11.29
C SER A 179 16.31 -3.60 10.57
N SER A 180 15.32 -4.47 10.82
CA SER A 180 13.97 -4.29 10.26
C SER A 180 13.32 -2.97 10.69
N SER A 181 13.69 -2.43 11.86
CA SER A 181 13.24 -1.11 12.32
C SER A 181 13.84 0.02 11.47
N LEU A 182 15.15 -0.03 11.16
CA LEU A 182 15.78 0.97 10.29
C LEU A 182 15.23 0.88 8.86
N ALA A 183 15.02 -0.33 8.35
CA ALA A 183 14.37 -0.55 7.05
C ALA A 183 12.96 0.08 7.03
N GLY A 184 12.17 -0.12 8.08
CA GLY A 184 10.85 0.51 8.25
C GLY A 184 10.89 2.04 8.22
N ILE A 185 11.84 2.65 8.94
CA ILE A 185 12.03 4.10 8.93
C ILE A 185 12.40 4.60 7.53
N LEU A 186 13.26 3.89 6.81
CA LEU A 186 13.63 4.25 5.44
C LEU A 186 12.44 4.11 4.47
N THR A 187 11.61 3.08 4.63
CA THR A 187 10.37 2.94 3.84
C THR A 187 9.34 4.01 4.16
N ALA A 188 9.33 4.57 5.37
CA ALA A 188 8.47 5.71 5.70
C ALA A 188 8.81 6.96 4.87
N PHE A 189 9.98 7.06 4.24
CA PHE A 189 10.26 8.16 3.30
C PHE A 189 9.54 8.02 1.96
N GLU A 190 8.93 6.87 1.66
CA GLU A 190 8.27 6.61 0.37
C GLU A 190 7.17 7.64 0.03
N PRO A 191 6.21 7.99 0.91
CA PRO A 191 5.20 9.00 0.60
C PRO A 191 5.80 10.40 0.38
N VAL A 192 6.89 10.72 1.09
CA VAL A 192 7.60 12.00 0.96
C VAL A 192 8.28 12.09 -0.41
N LEU A 193 8.99 11.03 -0.81
CA LEU A 193 9.62 10.94 -2.13
C LEU A 193 8.58 10.92 -3.24
N ALA A 194 7.46 10.21 -3.06
CA ALA A 194 6.35 10.22 -3.99
C ALA A 194 5.79 11.64 -4.17
N ALA A 195 5.61 12.42 -3.09
CA ALA A 195 5.20 13.82 -3.18
C ALA A 195 6.22 14.68 -3.93
N ILE A 196 7.51 14.60 -3.58
CA ILE A 196 8.58 15.40 -4.20
C ILE A 196 8.69 15.09 -5.70
N LEU A 197 8.74 13.79 -6.07
CA LEU A 197 8.84 13.36 -7.45
C LEU A 197 7.58 13.69 -8.25
N SER A 198 6.40 13.68 -7.61
CA SER A 198 5.16 14.15 -8.21
C SER A 198 5.20 15.64 -8.59
N VAL A 199 5.82 16.49 -7.76
CA VAL A 199 6.05 17.90 -8.13
C VAL A 199 7.11 18.00 -9.23
N ALA A 200 8.25 17.34 -9.06
CA ALA A 200 9.41 17.51 -9.94
C ALA A 200 9.20 16.94 -11.36
N ILE A 201 8.54 15.80 -11.48
CA ILE A 201 8.37 15.08 -12.76
C ILE A 201 7.04 15.44 -13.42
N PHE A 202 5.95 15.51 -12.64
CA PHE A 202 4.60 15.72 -13.19
C PHE A 202 4.12 17.18 -13.06
N GLY A 203 4.90 18.07 -12.44
CA GLY A 203 4.55 19.48 -12.28
C GLY A 203 3.35 19.71 -11.34
N LEU A 204 3.04 18.74 -10.47
CA LEU A 204 1.90 18.85 -9.56
C LEU A 204 2.10 20.00 -8.56
N LYS A 205 1.04 20.78 -8.34
CA LYS A 205 1.01 21.85 -7.34
C LYS A 205 0.10 21.43 -6.21
N PHE A 206 0.69 21.23 -5.03
CA PHE A 206 -0.07 20.94 -3.82
C PHE A 206 -0.55 22.25 -3.18
N SER A 207 -1.81 22.29 -2.79
CA SER A 207 -2.35 23.38 -1.97
C SER A 207 -1.75 23.33 -0.57
N PHE A 208 -1.77 24.47 0.14
CA PHE A 208 -1.32 24.52 1.52
C PHE A 208 -2.06 23.50 2.41
N ILE A 209 -3.36 23.30 2.14
CA ILE A 209 -4.20 22.36 2.90
C ILE A 209 -3.80 20.91 2.60
N GLU A 210 -3.45 20.56 1.36
CA GLU A 210 -2.91 19.24 1.03
C GLU A 210 -1.62 18.97 1.81
N ILE A 211 -0.70 19.94 1.87
CA ILE A 211 0.57 19.80 2.60
C ILE A 211 0.32 19.58 4.10
N VAL A 212 -0.59 20.35 4.71
CA VAL A 212 -0.99 20.14 6.10
C VAL A 212 -1.57 18.73 6.30
N GLY A 213 -2.38 18.27 5.35
CA GLY A 213 -2.93 16.92 5.37
C GLY A 213 -1.86 15.83 5.32
N PHE A 214 -0.87 15.95 4.42
CA PHE A 214 0.28 15.03 4.35
C PHE A 214 1.05 14.99 5.66
N VAL A 215 1.35 16.14 6.25
CA VAL A 215 2.06 16.24 7.54
C VAL A 215 1.27 15.58 8.67
N LEU A 216 -0.04 15.83 8.74
CA LEU A 216 -0.92 15.23 9.75
C LEU A 216 -0.92 13.70 9.66
N VAL A 217 -1.10 13.14 8.46
CA VAL A 217 -1.09 11.69 8.25
C VAL A 217 0.28 11.11 8.62
N PHE A 218 1.35 11.71 8.09
CA PHE A 218 2.71 11.25 8.31
C PHE A 218 3.11 11.22 9.79
N VAL A 219 2.88 12.33 10.50
CA VAL A 219 3.18 12.43 11.94
C VAL A 219 2.33 11.45 12.75
N SER A 220 1.05 11.31 12.40
CA SER A 220 0.15 10.41 13.13
C SER A 220 0.60 8.96 13.04
N ILE A 221 0.97 8.51 11.84
CA ILE A 221 1.45 7.15 11.61
C ILE A 221 2.82 6.94 12.25
N PHE A 222 3.74 7.89 12.12
CA PHE A 222 5.06 7.79 12.74
C PHE A 222 4.99 7.65 14.26
N ILE A 223 4.09 8.38 14.92
CA ILE A 223 3.85 8.23 16.36
C ILE A 223 3.18 6.90 16.68
N LEU A 224 2.27 6.42 15.82
CA LEU A 224 1.59 5.13 16.01
C LEU A 224 2.57 3.96 15.90
N GLU A 225 3.46 3.95 14.90
CA GLU A 225 4.44 2.89 14.67
C GLU A 225 5.41 2.73 15.84
N LYS A 226 5.80 3.82 16.51
CA LYS A 226 6.62 3.74 17.72
C LYS A 226 5.96 3.00 18.89
N ARG A 227 4.66 2.72 18.80
CA ARG A 227 3.87 2.06 19.86
C ARG A 227 3.47 0.63 19.51
N LEU A 228 3.68 0.22 18.26
CA LEU A 228 3.47 -1.15 17.77
C LEU A 228 4.69 -2.02 18.09
#